data_AF-A0A8X6YK58-F1
#
_entry.id   AF-A0A8X6YK58-F1
#
_cell.length_a   1.000
_cell.length_b   1.000
_cell.length_c   1.000
_cell.angle_alpha   90.00
_cell.angle_beta   90.00
_cell.angle_gamma   90.00
#
_symmetry.space_group_name_H-M   'P 1'
#
loop_
_entity.id
_entity.type
_entity.pdbx_description
1 polymer ?
#
loop_
_entity_poly.entity_id
_entity_poly.type
_entity_poly.pdbx_seq_one_letter_code
_entity_poly.pdbx_strand_id
1 'polypeptide(L)' 'MKAKKRKIWQRKWLQRRTQLGCYENLMKELALEDSESYRRFLRMDVSTFEELVALVSPSIERNNTSMREAIPAAERIA' A
#
# COMPACT_ATOMS: atom_id res chain seq x y z
N MET A 1 -9.92 -3.94 41.14
CA MET A 1 -9.24 -3.11 40.11
C MET A 1 -9.91 -3.33 38.76
N LYS A 2 -10.36 -2.28 38.05
CA LYS A 2 -10.96 -2.46 36.71
C LYS A 2 -9.87 -2.81 35.70
N ALA A 3 -10.06 -3.89 34.95
CA ALA A 3 -9.16 -4.24 33.85
C ALA A 3 -9.13 -3.11 32.81
N LYS A 4 -7.94 -2.59 32.49
CA LYS A 4 -7.75 -1.56 31.47
C LYS A 4 -8.14 -2.15 30.12
N LYS A 5 -9.10 -1.55 29.42
CA LYS A 5 -9.43 -1.94 28.04
C LYS A 5 -8.16 -1.80 27.19
N ARG A 6 -7.72 -2.90 26.58
CA ARG A 6 -6.55 -2.90 25.70
C ARG A 6 -6.83 -1.97 24.52
N LYS A 7 -5.86 -1.13 24.18
CA LYS A 7 -5.93 -0.25 23.01
C LYS A 7 -5.97 -1.12 21.75
N ILE A 8 -6.87 -0.82 20.82
CA ILE A 8 -6.94 -1.52 19.53
C ILE A 8 -5.63 -1.25 18.78
N TRP A 9 -4.90 -2.31 18.43
CA TRP A 9 -3.61 -2.22 17.72
C TRP A 9 -3.79 -1.74 16.27
N GLN A 10 -4.76 -2.29 15.54
CA GLN A 10 -5.08 -1.91 14.17
C GLN A 10 -6.59 -1.94 13.96
N ARG A 11 -7.11 -0.99 13.18
CA ARG A 11 -8.53 -0.96 12.81
C ARG A 11 -8.82 -2.10 11.84
N LYS A 12 -9.96 -2.80 12.02
CA LYS A 12 -10.36 -3.94 11.16
C LYS A 12 -10.40 -3.59 9.67
N TRP A 13 -10.81 -2.37 9.32
CA TRP A 13 -10.86 -1.96 7.92
C TRP A 13 -9.48 -1.87 7.26
N LEU A 14 -8.43 -1.53 8.02
CA LEU A 14 -7.04 -1.52 7.53
C LEU A 14 -6.50 -2.94 7.29
N GLN A 15 -7.09 -3.96 7.90
CA GLN A 15 -6.73 -5.36 7.62
C GLN A 15 -7.25 -5.82 6.26
N ARG A 16 -8.25 -5.11 5.71
CA ARG A 16 -8.83 -5.41 4.39
C ARG A 16 -8.14 -4.66 3.25
N ARG A 17 -6.98 -4.04 3.50
CA ARG A 17 -6.27 -3.23 2.48
C ARG A 17 -5.89 -4.04 1.25
N THR A 18 -5.55 -5.31 1.43
CA THR A 18 -5.23 -6.22 0.33
C THR A 18 -6.42 -6.54 -0.56
N GLN A 19 -7.66 -6.47 -0.03
CA GLN A 19 -8.87 -6.71 -0.82
C GLN A 19 -9.57 -5.43 -1.27
N LEU A 20 -9.53 -4.37 -0.47
CA LEU A 20 -10.32 -3.15 -0.66
C LEU A 20 -9.45 -1.88 -0.77
N GLY A 21 -8.13 -2.03 -0.78
CA GLY A 21 -7.20 -0.91 -0.89
C GLY A 21 -7.11 -0.39 -2.31
N CYS A 22 -6.85 0.91 -2.45
CA CYS A 22 -6.70 1.58 -3.75
C CYS A 22 -5.54 0.98 -4.57
N TYR A 23 -4.42 0.68 -3.91
CA TYR A 23 -3.23 0.13 -4.55
C TYR A 23 -3.48 -1.22 -5.23
N GLU A 24 -4.13 -2.14 -4.53
CA GLU A 24 -4.41 -3.49 -5.07
C GLU A 24 -5.55 -3.51 -6.10
N ASN A 25 -6.47 -2.53 -6.04
CA ASN A 25 -7.60 -2.44 -6.96
C ASN A 25 -7.34 -1.36 -8.02
N LEU A 26 -7.96 -0.18 -7.87
CA LEU A 26 -7.96 0.92 -8.84
C LEU A 26 -6.60 1.20 -9.48
N MET A 27 -5.52 1.27 -8.69
CA MET A 27 -4.22 1.59 -9.24
C MET A 27 -3.67 0.52 -10.19
N LYS A 28 -3.87 -0.76 -9.88
CA LYS A 28 -3.49 -1.88 -10.76
C LYS A 28 -4.39 -1.96 -11.99
N GLU A 29 -5.69 -1.74 -11.82
CA GLU A 29 -6.64 -1.68 -12.94
C GLU A 29 -6.24 -0.57 -13.92
N LEU A 30 -5.97 0.64 -13.42
CA LEU A 30 -5.50 1.76 -14.25
C LEU A 30 -4.16 1.47 -14.91
N ALA A 31 -3.21 0.83 -14.21
CA ALA A 31 -1.92 0.48 -14.80
C ALA A 31 -2.05 -0.47 -15.99
N LEU A 32 -3.03 -1.39 -15.95
CA LEU A 32 -3.25 -2.41 -16.96
C LEU A 32 -4.15 -1.95 -18.11
N GLU A 33 -5.21 -1.20 -17.80
CA GLU A 33 -6.30 -0.90 -18.73
C GLU A 33 -6.25 0.53 -19.27
N ASP A 34 -5.79 1.51 -18.47
CA ASP A 34 -5.82 2.93 -18.82
C ASP A 34 -4.62 3.71 -18.25
N SER A 35 -3.50 3.61 -18.97
CA SER A 35 -2.25 4.31 -18.62
C SER A 35 -2.40 5.84 -18.60
N GLU A 36 -3.36 6.42 -19.34
CA GLU A 36 -3.58 7.87 -19.32
C GLU A 36 -4.25 8.27 -17.99
N SER A 37 -5.28 7.55 -17.58
CA SER A 37 -5.93 7.76 -16.28
C SER A 37 -5.00 7.41 -15.12
N TYR A 38 -4.13 6.40 -15.24
CA TYR A 38 -3.05 6.15 -14.28
C TYR A 38 -2.14 7.38 -14.13
N ARG A 39 -1.67 7.93 -15.26
CA ARG A 39 -0.82 9.12 -15.27
C ARG A 39 -1.53 10.34 -14.70
N ARG A 40 -2.84 10.48 -14.93
CA ARG A 40 -3.64 11.55 -14.32
C ARG A 40 -3.82 11.34 -12.82
N PHE A 41 -3.96 10.09 -12.37
CA PHE A 41 -4.15 9.73 -10.98
C PHE A 41 -2.87 9.94 -10.14
N LEU A 42 -1.75 9.37 -10.57
CA LEU A 42 -0.47 9.42 -9.83
C LEU A 42 0.46 10.56 -10.26
N ARG A 43 0.11 11.29 -11.32
CA ARG A 43 0.95 12.34 -11.94
C ARG A 43 2.31 11.82 -12.45
N MET A 44 2.42 10.51 -12.68
CA MET A 44 3.57 9.83 -13.25
C MET A 44 3.11 8.62 -14.06
N ASP A 45 3.89 8.23 -15.08
CA ASP A 45 3.65 6.96 -15.79
C ASP A 45 4.03 5.75 -14.93
N VAL A 46 3.54 4.58 -15.35
CA VAL A 46 3.76 3.30 -14.67
C VAL A 46 5.26 3.00 -14.53
N SER A 47 6.05 3.21 -15.59
CA SER A 47 7.51 3.00 -15.56
C SER A 47 8.21 3.87 -14.54
N THR A 48 7.88 5.18 -14.50
CA THR A 48 8.44 6.11 -13.51
C THR A 48 8.08 5.69 -12.08
N PHE A 49 6.85 5.22 -11.86
CA PHE A 49 6.45 4.70 -10.55
C PHE A 49 7.26 3.46 -10.18
N GLU A 50 7.42 2.49 -11.08
CA GLU A 50 8.20 1.27 -10.85
C GLU A 50 9.68 1.57 -10.56
N GLU A 51 10.28 2.51 -11.30
CA GLU A 51 11.65 3.00 -11.04
C GLU A 51 11.77 3.63 -9.65
N LEU A 52 10.82 4.50 -9.28
CA LEU A 52 10.79 5.12 -7.96
C LEU A 52 10.66 4.07 -6.85
N VAL A 53 9.80 3.07 -7.04
CA VAL A 53 9.66 1.96 -6.11
C VAL A 53 10.97 1.21 -5.99
N ALA A 54 11.64 0.87 -7.09
CA ALA A 54 12.92 0.15 -7.06
C ALA A 54 14.01 0.92 -6.31
N LEU A 55 14.10 2.24 -6.52
CA LEU A 55 15.09 3.10 -5.87
C LEU A 55 14.84 3.25 -4.36
N VAL A 56 13.57 3.42 -3.97
CA VAL A 56 13.23 3.76 -2.59
C VAL A 56 13.03 2.51 -1.73
N SER A 57 12.57 1.39 -2.31
CA SER A 57 12.27 0.13 -1.60
C SER A 57 13.33 -0.28 -0.57
N PRO A 58 14.63 -0.30 -0.88
CA PRO A 58 15.67 -0.70 0.08
C PRO A 58 15.69 0.14 1.36
N SER A 59 15.28 1.40 1.30
CA SER A 59 15.28 2.33 2.43
C SER A 59 14.02 2.25 3.28
N ILE A 60 12.91 1.79 2.69
CA ILE A 60 11.60 1.88 3.33
C ILE A 60 11.03 0.50 3.65
N GLU A 61 11.38 -0.56 2.94
CA GLU A 61 10.81 -1.90 3.12
C GLU A 61 10.88 -2.38 4.57
N ARG A 62 9.83 -3.11 5.00
CA ARG A 62 9.69 -3.60 6.37
C ARG A 62 9.38 -5.09 6.36
N ASN A 63 9.88 -5.79 7.36
CA ASN A 63 9.61 -7.21 7.53
C ASN A 63 8.24 -7.48 8.14
N ASN A 64 7.65 -8.61 7.75
CA ASN A 64 6.47 -9.16 8.40
C ASN A 64 6.77 -9.50 9.86
N THR A 65 5.76 -9.38 10.71
CA THR A 65 5.83 -9.74 12.12
C THR A 65 4.74 -10.76 12.42
N SER A 66 4.86 -11.52 13.51
CA SER A 66 3.81 -12.45 13.94
C SER A 66 2.45 -11.77 14.20
N MET A 67 2.43 -10.44 14.39
CA MET A 67 1.21 -9.66 14.64
C MET A 67 0.56 -9.10 13.37
N ARG A 68 1.34 -8.81 12.32
CA ARG A 68 0.84 -8.25 11.06
C ARG A 68 1.85 -8.37 9.92
N GLU A 69 1.31 -8.38 8.71
CA GLU A 69 2.07 -8.18 7.48
C GLU A 69 2.46 -6.71 7.30
N ALA A 70 3.70 -6.49 6.88
CA ALA A 70 4.21 -5.19 6.50
C ALA A 70 3.46 -4.64 5.29
N ILE A 71 3.37 -3.32 5.19
CA ILE A 71 2.87 -2.67 3.97
C ILE A 71 4.01 -2.77 2.94
N PRO A 72 3.78 -3.39 1.76
CA PRO A 72 4.75 -3.42 0.69
C PRO A 72 5.26 -2.02 0.34
N ALA A 73 6.51 -1.93 -0.12
CA ALA A 73 7.11 -0.64 -0.44
C ALA A 73 6.31 0.13 -1.49
N ALA A 74 5.84 -0.56 -2.52
CA ALA A 74 5.00 0.02 -3.58
C ALA A 74 3.65 0.54 -3.04
N GLU A 75 2.93 -0.25 -2.23
CA GLU A 75 1.66 0.18 -1.59
C GLU A 75 1.85 1.39 -0.69
N ARG A 76 3.04 1.59 -0.11
CA ARG A 76 3.32 2.76 0.74
C ARG A 76 3.70 4.01 -0.05
N ILE A 77 4.25 3.86 -1.25
CA ILE A 77 4.63 4.99 -2.12
C ILE A 77 3.41 5.50 -2.90
N ALA A 78 2.54 4.57 -3.33
CA ALA A 78 1.26 4.85 -3.97
C ALA A 78 0.32 5.72 -3.11
#